data_AF-A0A7C2S9F7-F1
#
_entry.id   AF-A0A7C2S9F7-F1
#
_cell.length_a   1.000
_cell.length_b   1.000
_cell.length_c   1.000
_cell.angle_alpha   90.00
_cell.angle_beta   90.00
_cell.angle_gamma   90.00
#
_symmetry.space_group_name_H-M   'P 1'
#
loop_
_entity.id
_entity.type
_entity.pdbx_description
1 polymer ?
#
loop_
_entity_poly.entity_id
_entity_poly.type
_entity_poly.pdbx_seq_one_letter_code
_entity_poly.pdbx_strand_id
1 'polypeptide(L)'
;MRVRDRQLRLAISRACGGLPPVEAAPEFFVVCADLARLAALLSLSGKPLGRFPAIGLHFATVDATLVAQRLMDAAEAAGLGVCPIGALVNGIEALPQLLGLPPLVVPAFGICMGFPAEDPPLRPRLPLSLVVHENRYRTPQPEELQQACQQMNPITRSGNWLAVLERYFAPSGIMEQRETPFRATLARQQLASI
;
A
#
# COMPACT_ATOMS: atom_id res chain seq x y z
N MET A 1 2.84 3.56 12.20
CA MET A 1 3.12 4.85 12.87
C MET A 1 1.92 5.77 12.79
N ARG A 2 1.48 6.39 13.89
CA ARG A 2 0.42 7.42 13.88
C ARG A 2 1.05 8.79 13.69
N VAL A 3 0.66 9.52 12.66
CA VAL A 3 1.20 10.85 12.36
C VAL A 3 0.17 11.89 12.79
N ARG A 4 0.42 12.65 13.86
CA ARG A 4 -0.50 13.71 14.34
C ARG A 4 0.00 15.11 14.02
N ASP A 5 1.30 15.28 13.80
CA ASP A 5 1.90 16.55 13.43
C ASP A 5 1.39 17.00 12.05
N ARG A 6 0.75 18.17 12.03
CA ARG A 6 0.17 18.74 10.81
C ARG A 6 1.23 19.13 9.78
N GLN A 7 2.36 19.68 10.22
CA GLN A 7 3.45 20.05 9.30
C GLN A 7 4.04 18.80 8.65
N LEU A 8 4.24 17.73 9.42
CA LEU A 8 4.71 16.45 8.90
C LEU A 8 3.70 15.84 7.91
N ARG A 9 2.39 15.88 8.19
CA ARG A 9 1.37 15.40 7.22
C ARG A 9 1.40 16.16 5.91
N LEU A 10 1.51 17.49 5.95
CA LEU A 10 1.59 18.31 4.75
C LEU A 10 2.88 18.04 3.96
N ALA A 11 4.00 17.80 4.64
CA ALA A 11 5.25 17.42 4.00
C ALA A 11 5.13 16.04 3.30
N ILE A 12 4.54 15.04 3.97
CA ILE A 12 4.24 13.72 3.39
C ILE A 12 3.34 13.86 2.16
N SER A 13 2.24 14.61 2.28
CA SER A 13 1.31 14.86 1.17
C SER A 13 2.02 15.47 -0.04
N ARG A 14 2.81 16.52 0.17
CA ARG A 14 3.58 17.19 -0.89
C ARG A 14 4.56 16.26 -1.57
N ALA A 15 5.31 15.46 -0.79
CA ALA A 15 6.25 14.48 -1.32
C ALA A 15 5.57 13.43 -2.21
N CYS A 16 4.28 13.15 -1.99
CA CYS A 16 3.51 12.15 -2.73
C CYS A 16 2.69 12.74 -3.90
N GLY A 17 2.83 14.04 -4.19
CA GLY A 17 2.11 14.72 -5.29
C GLY A 17 0.80 15.40 -4.88
N GLY A 18 0.57 15.62 -3.58
CA GLY A 18 -0.66 16.22 -3.06
C GLY A 18 -1.75 15.17 -2.83
N LEU A 19 -2.02 14.85 -1.56
CA LEU A 19 -2.94 13.83 -1.10
C LEU A 19 -4.00 14.44 -0.17
N PRO A 20 -5.11 15.01 -0.71
CA PRO A 20 -6.12 15.69 0.10
C PRO A 20 -6.64 14.88 1.30
N PRO A 21 -6.87 13.54 1.21
CA PRO A 21 -7.26 12.76 2.39
C PRO A 21 -6.25 12.81 3.53
N VAL A 22 -4.94 12.79 3.23
CA VAL A 22 -3.86 12.85 4.23
C VAL A 22 -3.83 14.22 4.92
N GLU A 23 -4.19 15.28 4.21
CA GLU A 23 -4.19 16.66 4.71
C GLU A 23 -5.40 16.98 5.59
N ALA A 24 -6.55 16.34 5.28
CA ALA A 24 -7.84 16.66 5.86
C ALA A 24 -8.31 15.68 6.94
N ALA A 25 -7.99 14.38 6.84
CA ALA A 25 -8.50 13.38 7.79
C ALA A 25 -8.02 13.68 9.23
N PRO A 26 -8.83 13.43 10.26
CA PRO A 26 -8.38 13.64 11.65
C PRO A 26 -7.27 12.66 12.05
N GLU A 27 -7.34 11.40 11.59
CA GLU A 27 -6.34 10.38 11.86
C GLU A 27 -5.63 9.94 10.57
N PHE A 28 -4.30 9.82 10.66
CA PHE A 28 -3.45 9.32 9.58
C PHE A 28 -2.37 8.41 10.15
N PHE A 29 -2.28 7.21 9.61
CA PHE A 29 -1.28 6.22 9.95
C PHE A 29 -0.43 5.90 8.72
N VAL A 30 0.87 5.71 8.92
CA VAL A 30 1.77 5.09 7.94
C VAL A 30 2.04 3.68 8.39
N VAL A 31 1.70 2.71 7.53
CA VAL A 31 1.96 1.29 7.73
C VAL A 31 3.34 0.99 7.16
N CYS A 32 4.20 0.33 7.94
CA CYS A 32 5.58 0.05 7.57
C CYS A 32 5.85 -1.46 7.65
N ALA A 33 6.61 -1.97 6.68
CA ALA A 33 7.33 -3.23 6.83
C ALA A 33 8.57 -2.96 7.69
N ASP A 34 8.74 -3.70 8.79
CA ASP A 34 9.75 -3.43 9.84
C ASP A 34 10.51 -4.71 10.21
N LEU A 35 11.78 -4.78 9.79
CA LEU A 35 12.75 -5.79 10.23
C LEU A 35 13.78 -5.21 11.22
N ALA A 36 13.77 -3.89 11.44
CA ALA A 36 14.69 -3.23 12.37
C ALA A 36 14.46 -3.70 13.81
N ARG A 37 13.18 -3.90 14.20
CA ARG A 37 12.84 -4.45 15.51
C ARG A 37 13.39 -5.86 15.71
N LEU A 38 13.32 -6.70 14.68
CA LEU A 38 13.86 -8.06 14.72
C LEU A 38 15.40 -8.03 14.88
N ALA A 39 16.08 -7.17 14.13
CA ALA A 39 17.53 -6.98 14.26
C ALA A 39 17.92 -6.53 15.68
N ALA A 40 17.18 -5.58 16.25
CA ALA A 40 17.40 -5.12 17.62
C ALA A 40 17.21 -6.25 18.65
N LEU A 41 16.18 -7.09 18.50
CA LEU A 41 15.94 -8.22 19.40
C LEU A 41 17.07 -9.27 19.33
N LEU A 42 17.59 -9.57 18.13
CA LEU A 42 18.71 -10.50 17.98
C LEU A 42 20.00 -9.99 18.63
N SER A 43 20.20 -8.67 18.66
CA SER A 43 21.35 -8.05 19.31
C SER A 43 21.43 -8.32 20.81
N LEU A 44 20.29 -8.58 21.48
CA LEU A 44 20.25 -8.98 22.89
C LEU A 44 20.96 -10.32 23.16
N SER A 45 21.04 -11.18 22.13
CA SER A 45 21.80 -12.44 22.17
C SER A 45 23.18 -12.32 21.52
N GLY A 46 23.65 -11.11 21.20
CA GLY A 46 24.90 -10.88 20.48
C GLY A 46 24.91 -11.39 19.04
N LYS A 47 23.74 -11.71 18.46
CA LYS A 47 23.64 -12.26 17.10
C LYS A 47 23.19 -11.18 16.11
N PRO A 48 23.81 -11.09 14.92
CA PRO A 48 23.32 -10.21 13.87
C PRO A 48 22.06 -10.78 13.19
N LEU A 49 21.30 -9.91 12.52
CA LEU A 49 20.28 -10.35 11.58
C LEU A 49 20.95 -11.07 10.40
N GLY A 50 20.39 -12.22 10.00
CA GLY A 50 20.82 -12.90 8.78
C GLY A 50 20.51 -12.09 7.52
N ARG A 51 21.14 -12.44 6.39
CA ARG A 51 20.95 -11.73 5.11
C ARG A 51 19.87 -12.40 4.26
N PHE A 52 18.64 -11.89 4.35
CA PHE A 52 17.49 -12.47 3.65
C PHE A 52 16.49 -11.40 3.14
N PRO A 53 16.94 -10.39 2.37
CA PRO A 53 16.13 -9.21 2.04
C PRO A 53 14.78 -9.52 1.37
N ALA A 54 14.74 -10.42 0.39
CA ALA A 54 13.51 -10.74 -0.34
C ALA A 54 12.44 -11.40 0.54
N ILE A 55 12.80 -12.48 1.23
CA ILE A 55 11.86 -13.20 2.11
C ILE A 55 11.53 -12.38 3.36
N GLY A 56 12.47 -11.59 3.87
CA GLY A 56 12.24 -10.66 4.98
C GLY A 56 11.22 -9.59 4.61
N LEU A 57 11.38 -8.94 3.45
CA LEU A 57 10.42 -7.95 2.96
C LEU A 57 9.04 -8.56 2.71
N HIS A 58 8.96 -9.79 2.18
CA HIS A 58 7.72 -10.52 2.00
C HIS A 58 6.95 -10.67 3.31
N PHE A 59 7.57 -11.27 4.34
CA PHE A 59 6.91 -11.46 5.64
C PHE A 59 6.57 -10.14 6.32
N ALA A 60 7.49 -9.18 6.32
CA ALA A 60 7.26 -7.87 6.94
C ALA A 60 6.10 -7.11 6.27
N THR A 61 5.93 -7.25 4.95
CA THR A 61 4.81 -6.62 4.22
C THR A 61 3.49 -7.33 4.50
N VAL A 62 3.48 -8.66 4.56
CA VAL A 62 2.28 -9.45 4.90
C VAL A 62 1.81 -9.10 6.32
N ASP A 63 2.70 -9.11 7.31
CA ASP A 63 2.37 -8.78 8.70
C ASP A 63 1.80 -7.35 8.82
N ALA A 64 2.47 -6.39 8.15
CA ALA A 64 2.03 -5.00 8.15
C ALA A 64 0.63 -4.84 7.54
N THR A 65 0.33 -5.59 6.46
CA THR A 65 -0.97 -5.56 5.79
C THR A 65 -2.07 -6.22 6.61
N LEU A 66 -1.78 -7.33 7.30
CA LEU A 66 -2.75 -7.99 8.20
C LEU A 66 -3.14 -7.09 9.37
N VAL A 67 -2.16 -6.44 10.00
CA VAL A 67 -2.42 -5.45 11.06
C VAL A 67 -3.22 -4.26 10.54
N ALA A 68 -2.88 -3.76 9.35
CA ALA A 68 -3.61 -2.68 8.71
C ALA A 68 -5.07 -3.03 8.44
N GLN A 69 -5.35 -4.23 7.89
CA GLN A 69 -6.73 -4.68 7.66
C GLN A 69 -7.51 -4.76 8.97
N ARG A 70 -6.92 -5.33 10.03
CA ARG A 70 -7.57 -5.40 11.36
C ARG A 70 -7.85 -4.02 11.96
N LEU A 71 -6.94 -3.06 11.78
CA LEU A 71 -7.17 -1.69 12.20
C LEU A 71 -8.34 -1.06 11.44
N MET A 72 -8.42 -1.26 10.13
CA MET A 72 -9.50 -0.73 9.30
C MET A 72 -10.85 -1.36 9.65
N ASP A 73 -10.91 -2.69 9.79
CA ASP A 73 -12.12 -3.40 10.22
C ASP A 73 -12.62 -2.88 11.57
N ALA A 74 -11.72 -2.67 12.54
CA ALA A 74 -12.07 -2.16 13.86
C ALA A 74 -12.54 -0.70 13.82
N ALA A 75 -11.93 0.13 12.96
CA ALA A 75 -12.35 1.52 12.78
C ALA A 75 -13.74 1.62 12.15
N GLU A 76 -14.01 0.83 11.11
CA GLU A 76 -15.33 0.74 10.48
C GLU A 76 -16.40 0.24 11.46
N ALA A 77 -16.09 -0.80 12.25
CA ALA A 77 -16.97 -1.30 13.30
C ALA A 77 -17.26 -0.26 14.41
N ALA A 78 -16.35 0.70 14.61
CA ALA A 78 -16.53 1.83 15.52
C ALA A 78 -17.24 3.04 14.88
N GLY A 79 -17.71 2.93 13.63
CA GLY A 79 -18.43 3.98 12.91
C GLY A 79 -17.54 5.01 12.20
N LEU A 80 -16.24 4.74 12.04
CA LEU A 80 -15.33 5.59 11.28
C LEU A 80 -15.31 5.16 9.80
N GLY A 81 -15.13 6.13 8.91
CA GLY A 81 -14.71 5.89 7.54
C GLY A 81 -13.20 5.67 7.46
N VAL A 82 -12.76 4.79 6.57
CA VAL A 82 -11.35 4.45 6.35
C VAL A 82 -10.97 4.62 4.88
N CYS A 83 -9.74 5.07 4.62
CA CYS A 83 -9.21 5.21 3.27
C CYS A 83 -7.72 4.80 3.23
N PRO A 84 -7.39 3.63 2.69
CA PRO A 84 -6.01 3.24 2.41
C PRO A 84 -5.40 4.13 1.33
N ILE A 85 -4.18 4.60 1.56
CA ILE A 85 -3.45 5.53 0.68
C ILE A 85 -2.23 4.82 0.09
N GLY A 86 -2.45 4.09 -1.01
CA GLY A 86 -1.37 3.44 -1.76
C GLY A 86 -0.50 4.44 -2.55
N ALA A 87 -1.00 5.65 -2.80
CA ALA A 87 -0.25 6.72 -3.47
C ALA A 87 0.96 7.23 -2.64
N LEU A 88 1.09 6.77 -1.38
CA LEU A 88 2.26 7.04 -0.55
C LEU A 88 3.57 6.60 -1.22
N VAL A 89 3.52 5.56 -2.05
CA VAL A 89 4.68 5.08 -2.83
C VAL A 89 5.24 6.14 -3.79
N ASN A 90 4.46 7.15 -4.18
CA ASN A 90 4.94 8.25 -5.03
C ASN A 90 6.03 9.08 -4.33
N GLY A 91 5.99 9.16 -2.99
CA GLY A 91 6.98 9.89 -2.19
C GLY A 91 8.06 9.00 -1.58
N ILE A 92 8.16 7.73 -2.02
CA ILE A 92 8.94 6.69 -1.31
C ILE A 92 10.39 7.08 -1.02
N GLU A 93 11.01 7.90 -1.87
CA GLU A 93 12.40 8.31 -1.69
C GLU A 93 12.62 9.29 -0.54
N ALA A 94 11.62 10.11 -0.22
CA ALA A 94 11.71 11.15 0.81
C ALA A 94 11.12 10.69 2.16
N LEU A 95 10.21 9.71 2.12
CA LEU A 95 9.46 9.29 3.30
C LEU A 95 10.32 8.72 4.43
N PRO A 96 11.36 7.89 4.18
CA PRO A 96 12.22 7.41 5.25
C PRO A 96 12.85 8.54 6.06
N GLN A 97 13.32 9.60 5.41
CA GLN A 97 13.92 10.75 6.08
C GLN A 97 12.86 11.57 6.81
N LEU A 98 11.72 11.88 6.16
CA LEU A 98 10.63 12.64 6.76
C LEU A 98 10.07 11.97 8.03
N LEU A 99 10.02 10.64 8.03
CA LEU A 99 9.47 9.83 9.13
C LEU A 99 10.54 9.37 10.13
N GLY A 100 11.83 9.68 9.90
CA GLY A 100 12.93 9.22 10.74
C GLY A 100 13.07 7.70 10.79
N LEU A 101 12.80 7.00 9.68
CA LEU A 101 12.85 5.55 9.62
C LEU A 101 14.30 5.05 9.64
N PRO A 102 14.67 4.13 10.54
CA PRO A 102 15.98 3.51 10.53
C PRO A 102 16.10 2.53 9.33
N PRO A 103 17.32 2.05 9.01
CA PRO A 103 17.50 0.92 8.10
C PRO A 103 16.58 -0.24 8.45
N LEU A 104 16.21 -1.05 7.45
CA LEU A 104 15.32 -2.22 7.58
C LEU A 104 13.84 -1.88 7.85
N VAL A 105 13.46 -0.61 7.73
CA VAL A 105 12.05 -0.16 7.74
C VAL A 105 11.72 0.54 6.42
N VAL A 106 10.59 0.18 5.80
CA VAL A 106 10.08 0.85 4.58
C VAL A 106 8.57 1.09 4.70
N PRO A 107 8.05 2.27 4.34
CA PRO A 107 6.62 2.51 4.37
C PRO A 107 5.94 1.76 3.21
N ALA A 108 4.84 1.06 3.52
CA ALA A 108 4.05 0.29 2.56
C ALA A 108 2.90 1.14 2.00
N PHE A 109 2.05 1.68 2.88
CA PHE A 109 0.93 2.54 2.51
C PHE A 109 0.44 3.36 3.71
N GLY A 110 -0.39 4.38 3.45
CA GLY A 110 -1.05 5.16 4.49
C GLY A 110 -2.46 4.68 4.79
N ILE A 111 -3.04 5.09 5.92
CA ILE A 111 -4.45 4.89 6.25
C ILE A 111 -4.98 6.20 6.83
N CYS A 112 -5.97 6.79 6.17
CA CYS A 112 -6.74 7.90 6.71
C CYS A 112 -8.00 7.37 7.39
N MET A 113 -8.35 7.92 8.55
CA MET A 113 -9.57 7.56 9.28
C MET A 113 -10.24 8.81 9.87
N GLY A 114 -11.57 8.77 9.98
CA GLY A 114 -12.36 9.84 10.58
C GLY A 114 -13.84 9.57 10.48
N PHE A 115 -14.67 10.44 11.06
CA PHE A 115 -16.11 10.35 10.85
C PHE A 115 -16.44 10.68 9.39
N PRO A 116 -17.18 9.80 8.69
CA PRO A 116 -17.46 9.99 7.27
C PRO A 116 -18.37 11.21 7.06
N ALA A 117 -18.00 12.06 6.11
CA ALA A 117 -18.86 13.15 5.62
C ALA A 117 -19.63 12.77 4.34
N GLU A 118 -19.35 11.58 3.80
CA GLU A 118 -19.86 11.05 2.54
C GLU A 118 -20.18 9.56 2.71
N ASP A 119 -21.17 9.06 1.96
CA ASP A 119 -21.54 7.64 1.89
C ASP A 119 -21.45 7.16 0.43
N PRO A 120 -20.24 6.83 -0.06
CA PRO A 120 -20.04 6.45 -1.46
C PRO A 120 -20.64 5.07 -1.75
N PRO A 121 -21.17 4.83 -2.96
CA PRO A 121 -21.72 3.53 -3.32
C PRO A 121 -20.64 2.45 -3.34
N LEU A 122 -21.07 1.21 -3.10
CA LEU A 122 -20.20 0.04 -3.21
C LEU A 122 -19.61 -0.05 -4.62
N ARG A 123 -18.28 -0.14 -4.68
CA ARG A 123 -17.53 -0.33 -5.93
C ARG A 123 -17.71 -1.78 -6.41
N PRO A 124 -17.87 -2.04 -7.72
CA PRO A 124 -17.90 -3.41 -8.23
C PRO A 124 -16.59 -4.15 -7.92
N ARG A 125 -16.65 -5.49 -7.90
CA ARG A 125 -15.51 -6.39 -7.76
C ARG A 125 -15.51 -7.39 -8.91
N LEU A 126 -14.35 -8.00 -9.17
CA LEU A 126 -14.27 -9.12 -10.11
C LEU A 126 -15.17 -10.27 -9.64
N PRO A 127 -15.77 -11.03 -10.58
CA PRO A 127 -16.48 -12.26 -10.26
C PRO A 127 -15.64 -13.21 -9.39
N LEU A 128 -16.26 -13.85 -8.40
CA LEU A 128 -15.55 -14.78 -7.50
C LEU A 128 -14.89 -15.94 -8.26
N SER A 129 -15.48 -16.39 -9.38
CA SER A 129 -14.92 -17.45 -10.24
C SER A 129 -13.58 -17.08 -10.93
N LEU A 130 -13.18 -15.80 -10.88
CA LEU A 130 -11.89 -15.30 -11.37
C LEU A 130 -10.89 -15.03 -10.25
N VAL A 131 -11.31 -15.08 -8.99
CA VAL A 131 -10.48 -14.75 -7.81
C VAL A 131 -10.26 -15.97 -6.93
N VAL A 132 -11.27 -16.82 -6.80
CA VAL A 132 -11.25 -18.05 -5.99
C VAL A 132 -11.12 -19.24 -6.93
N HIS A 133 -10.11 -20.07 -6.66
CA HIS A 133 -9.77 -21.24 -7.46
C HIS A 133 -9.85 -22.49 -6.59
N GLU A 134 -10.44 -23.55 -7.12
CA GLU A 134 -10.53 -24.83 -6.43
C GLU A 134 -9.37 -25.73 -6.85
N ASN A 135 -8.55 -26.18 -5.89
CA ASN A 135 -7.42 -27.09 -6.04
C ASN A 135 -6.23 -26.60 -6.90
N ARG A 136 -6.48 -25.95 -8.04
CA ARG A 136 -5.46 -25.50 -9.00
C ARG A 136 -5.80 -24.12 -9.57
N TYR A 137 -4.77 -23.35 -9.92
CA TYR A 137 -4.97 -22.12 -10.67
C TYR A 137 -5.65 -22.43 -12.00
N ARG A 138 -6.63 -21.60 -12.36
CA ARG A 138 -7.46 -21.75 -13.56
C ARG A 138 -7.23 -20.52 -14.42
N THR A 139 -6.70 -20.73 -15.61
CA THR A 139 -6.59 -19.65 -16.59
C THR A 139 -8.00 -19.31 -17.10
N PRO A 140 -8.44 -18.04 -16.98
CA PRO A 140 -9.76 -17.65 -17.46
C PRO A 140 -9.81 -17.60 -18.99
N GLN A 141 -10.97 -17.91 -19.55
CA GLN A 141 -11.22 -17.75 -20.98
C GLN A 141 -11.41 -16.27 -21.35
N PRO A 142 -11.09 -15.86 -22.59
CA PRO A 142 -11.25 -14.48 -23.03
C PRO A 142 -12.66 -13.91 -22.78
N GLU A 143 -13.71 -14.70 -22.97
CA GLU A 143 -15.10 -14.29 -22.74
C GLU A 143 -15.39 -13.94 -21.27
N GLU A 144 -14.84 -14.72 -20.33
CA GLU A 144 -14.96 -14.44 -18.89
C GLU A 144 -14.26 -13.13 -18.52
N LEU A 145 -13.11 -12.86 -19.13
CA LEU A 145 -12.38 -11.60 -18.94
C LEU A 145 -13.13 -10.40 -19.52
N GLN A 146 -13.76 -10.55 -20.68
CA GLN A 146 -14.60 -9.50 -21.29
C GLN A 146 -15.81 -9.18 -20.40
N GLN A 147 -16.51 -10.20 -19.91
CA GLN A 147 -17.64 -10.02 -18.99
C GLN A 147 -17.20 -9.35 -17.69
N ALA A 148 -16.09 -9.79 -17.11
CA ALA A 148 -15.54 -9.17 -15.90
C ALA A 148 -15.15 -7.71 -16.13
N CYS A 149 -14.59 -7.37 -17.29
CA CYS A 149 -14.30 -5.99 -17.67
C CYS A 149 -15.57 -5.14 -17.73
N GLN A 150 -16.63 -5.64 -18.38
CA GLN A 150 -17.94 -4.98 -18.43
C GLN A 150 -18.53 -4.74 -17.03
N GLN A 151 -18.45 -5.74 -16.14
CA GLN A 151 -18.87 -5.63 -14.74
C GLN A 151 -18.06 -4.59 -13.95
N MET A 152 -16.77 -4.45 -14.27
CA MET A 152 -15.87 -3.51 -13.58
C MET A 152 -15.96 -2.09 -14.12
N ASN A 153 -16.44 -1.85 -15.35
CA ASN A 153 -16.55 -0.52 -15.95
C ASN A 153 -17.13 0.58 -15.03
N PRO A 154 -18.18 0.33 -14.21
CA PRO A 154 -18.73 1.34 -13.29
C PRO A 154 -17.77 1.79 -12.17
N ILE A 155 -16.63 1.10 -11.96
CA ILE A 155 -15.61 1.53 -10.99
C ILE A 155 -14.97 2.87 -11.39
N THR A 156 -14.97 3.19 -12.69
CA THR A 156 -14.37 4.40 -13.24
C THR A 156 -15.47 5.36 -13.71
N ARG A 157 -15.21 6.68 -13.65
CA ARG A 157 -16.14 7.68 -14.20
C ARG A 157 -16.25 7.59 -15.73
N SER A 158 -15.23 7.09 -16.41
CA SER A 158 -15.22 6.95 -17.88
C SER A 158 -16.04 5.76 -18.36
N GLY A 159 -16.44 4.84 -17.46
CA GLY A 159 -17.05 3.57 -17.86
C GLY A 159 -16.10 2.66 -18.64
N ASN A 160 -14.79 2.93 -18.62
CA ASN A 160 -13.77 2.12 -19.28
C ASN A 160 -12.69 1.76 -18.26
N TRP A 161 -12.81 0.58 -17.67
CA TRP A 161 -11.85 0.09 -16.68
C TRP A 161 -10.52 -0.34 -17.34
N LEU A 162 -10.57 -0.90 -18.56
CA LEU A 162 -9.37 -1.34 -19.26
C LEU A 162 -8.40 -0.18 -19.53
N ALA A 163 -8.90 0.99 -19.94
CA ALA A 163 -8.07 2.18 -20.12
C ALA A 163 -7.36 2.62 -18.81
N VAL A 164 -7.96 2.35 -17.65
CA VAL A 164 -7.29 2.59 -16.36
C VAL A 164 -6.20 1.55 -16.13
N LEU A 165 -6.46 0.27 -16.40
CA LEU A 165 -5.45 -0.77 -16.30
C LEU A 165 -4.25 -0.48 -17.21
N GLU A 166 -4.49 -0.08 -18.46
CA GLU A 166 -3.44 0.29 -19.40
C GLU A 166 -2.58 1.44 -18.87
N ARG A 167 -3.21 2.52 -18.39
CA ARG A 167 -2.48 3.66 -17.81
C ARG A 167 -1.58 3.27 -16.63
N TYR A 168 -1.98 2.30 -15.83
CA TYR A 168 -1.21 1.88 -14.66
C TYR A 168 -0.16 0.81 -14.97
N PHE A 169 -0.52 -0.19 -15.77
CA PHE A 169 0.21 -1.47 -15.86
C PHE A 169 0.74 -1.80 -17.26
N ALA A 170 0.32 -1.11 -18.32
CA ALA A 170 0.93 -1.30 -19.64
C ALA A 170 2.34 -0.67 -19.67
N PRO A 171 3.17 -0.98 -20.69
CA PRO A 171 4.47 -0.35 -20.85
C PRO A 171 4.40 1.17 -20.79
N SER A 172 5.38 1.80 -20.15
CA SER A 172 5.42 3.23 -19.81
C SER A 172 4.34 3.71 -18.83
N GLY A 173 3.57 2.79 -18.24
CA GLY A 173 2.55 3.05 -17.24
C GLY A 173 3.10 3.50 -15.88
N ILE A 174 2.19 3.86 -14.97
CA ILE A 174 2.52 4.39 -13.64
C ILE A 174 3.36 3.41 -12.80
N MET A 175 3.16 2.09 -12.93
CA MET A 175 3.93 1.11 -12.16
C MET A 175 5.41 1.10 -12.55
N GLU A 176 5.74 1.17 -13.85
CA GLU A 176 7.14 1.25 -14.28
C GLU A 176 7.84 2.51 -13.77
N GLN A 177 7.11 3.63 -13.72
CA GLN A 177 7.62 4.89 -13.17
C GLN A 177 7.92 4.79 -11.67
N ARG A 178 7.19 3.96 -10.94
CA ARG A 178 7.37 3.73 -9.49
C ARG A 178 8.48 2.73 -9.16
N GLU A 179 8.84 1.85 -10.09
CA GLU A 179 9.78 0.75 -9.86
C GLU A 179 11.17 1.27 -9.46
N THR A 180 11.74 2.18 -10.24
CA THR A 180 13.11 2.69 -10.00
C THR A 180 13.26 3.39 -8.65
N PRO A 181 12.41 4.39 -8.29
CA PRO A 181 12.45 5.03 -6.97
C PRO A 181 12.24 4.05 -5.81
N PHE A 182 11.36 3.07 -5.99
CA PHE A 182 11.06 2.06 -4.98
C PHE A 182 12.27 1.15 -4.73
N ARG A 183 12.88 0.59 -5.79
CA ARG A 183 14.10 -0.22 -5.69
C ARG A 183 15.27 0.55 -5.07
N ALA A 184 15.47 1.80 -5.47
CA ALA A 184 16.50 2.67 -4.89
C ALA A 184 16.28 2.85 -3.38
N THR A 185 15.03 3.02 -2.96
CA THR A 185 14.69 3.15 -1.54
C THR A 185 14.90 1.84 -0.78
N LEU A 186 14.51 0.69 -1.34
CA LEU A 186 14.80 -0.60 -0.72
C LEU A 186 16.31 -0.83 -0.53
N ALA A 187 17.13 -0.45 -1.51
CA ALA A 187 18.58 -0.52 -1.39
C ALA A 187 19.11 0.39 -0.26
N ARG A 188 18.66 1.66 -0.20
CA ARG A 188 19.02 2.59 0.90
C ARG A 188 18.59 2.07 2.27
N GLN A 189 17.43 1.41 2.34
CA GLN A 189 16.91 0.78 3.55
C GLN A 189 17.50 -0.62 3.83
N GLN A 190 18.48 -1.10 3.07
CA GLN A 190 19.11 -2.42 3.22
C GLN A 190 18.15 -3.61 3.06
N LEU A 191 17.05 -3.41 2.33
CA LEU A 191 16.00 -4.39 2.04
C LEU A 191 16.09 -5.00 0.64
N ALA A 192 17.17 -4.70 -0.10
CA ALA A 192 17.47 -5.31 -1.38
C ALA A 192 18.97 -5.63 -1.48
N SER A 193 19.32 -6.71 -2.18
CA SER A 193 20.69 -6.91 -2.66
C SER A 193 20.88 -6.04 -3.90
N ILE A 194 21.97 -5.28 -3.96
CA ILE A 194 22.47 -4.69 -5.22
C ILE A 194 22.89 -5.82 -6.15
#